data_AF-A0A932W0V4-F1
#
_entry.id   AF-A0A932W0V4-F1
#
_cell.length_a   1.000
_cell.length_b   1.000
_cell.length_c   1.000
_cell.angle_alpha   90.00
_cell.angle_beta   90.00
_cell.angle_gamma   90.00
#
_symmetry.space_group_name_H-M   'P 1'
#
loop_
_entity.id
_entity.type
_entity.pdbx_description
1 polymer ?
#
loop_
_entity_poly.entity_id
_entity_poly.type
_entity_poly.pdbx_seq_one_letter_code
_entity_poly.pdbx_strand_id
1 'polypeptide(L)'
;MDGTFHPIPDVDTQKMMELFRHKVFKMLLAEERVTAKQVEKLLASKHSGFSVYHAEKVDAEDKKGREHLAGYILSRRRRDRKKK
;
A
#
# COMPACT_ATOMS: atom_id res chain seq x y z
N MET A 1 6.06 -22.78 -6.80
CA MET A 1 4.77 -22.31 -6.29
C MET A 1 3.70 -22.82 -7.26
N ASP A 2 2.70 -23.49 -6.72
CA ASP A 2 1.57 -24.19 -7.33
C ASP A 2 0.50 -23.26 -7.93
N GLY A 3 0.68 -21.94 -7.86
CA GLY A 3 -0.19 -20.95 -8.51
C GLY A 3 -1.51 -20.69 -7.79
N THR A 4 -1.67 -21.23 -6.58
CA THR A 4 -2.86 -21.05 -5.74
C THR A 4 -3.00 -19.59 -5.29
N PHE A 5 -4.19 -19.03 -5.48
CA PHE A 5 -4.51 -17.67 -5.04
C PHE A 5 -4.93 -17.69 -3.57
N HIS A 6 -4.21 -16.94 -2.73
CA HIS A 6 -4.54 -16.78 -1.32
C HIS A 6 -5.12 -15.38 -1.10
N PRO A 7 -6.44 -15.25 -0.87
CA PRO A 7 -7.02 -13.96 -0.57
C PRO A 7 -6.49 -13.45 0.78
N ILE A 8 -6.22 -12.15 0.85
CA ILE A 8 -5.83 -11.50 2.10
C ILE A 8 -7.05 -11.54 3.04
N PRO A 9 -6.87 -11.88 4.34
CA PRO A 9 -7.95 -11.80 5.32
C PRO A 9 -8.45 -10.36 5.45
N ASP A 10 -9.66 -10.19 5.97
CA ASP A 10 -10.17 -8.84 6.21
C ASP A 10 -9.26 -8.13 7.22
N VAL A 11 -8.79 -6.95 6.84
CA VAL A 11 -7.78 -6.19 7.59
C VAL A 11 -8.31 -4.79 7.84
N ASP A 12 -8.19 -4.36 9.08
CA ASP A 12 -8.52 -3.00 9.48
C ASP A 12 -7.59 -2.00 8.76
N THR A 13 -8.13 -1.38 7.72
CA THR A 13 -7.39 -0.46 6.86
C THR A 13 -6.90 0.78 7.63
N GLN A 14 -7.58 1.18 8.70
CA GLN A 14 -7.13 2.28 9.56
C GLN A 14 -5.87 1.87 10.32
N LYS A 15 -5.87 0.70 10.95
CA LYS A 15 -4.68 0.18 11.65
C LYS A 15 -3.51 -0.03 10.68
N MET A 16 -3.79 -0.52 9.47
CA MET A 16 -2.77 -0.67 8.43
C MET A 16 -2.19 0.67 7.98
N MET A 17 -3.04 1.69 7.84
CA MET A 17 -2.64 3.05 7.50
C MET A 17 -1.79 3.69 8.60
N GLU A 18 -2.16 3.51 9.87
CA GLU A 18 -1.34 3.96 11.00
C GLU A 18 0.03 3.29 11.01
N LEU A 19 0.08 1.96 10.88
CA LEU A 19 1.34 1.22 10.79
C LEU A 19 2.20 1.68 9.62
N PHE A 20 1.60 1.88 8.46
CA PHE A 20 2.29 2.38 7.28
C PHE A 20 2.86 3.79 7.52
N ARG A 21 2.04 4.70 8.04
CA ARG A 21 2.45 6.06 8.41
C ARG A 21 3.65 6.06 9.35
N HIS A 22 3.61 5.25 10.41
CA HIS A 22 4.72 5.14 11.37
C HIS A 22 6.00 4.61 10.73
N LYS A 23 5.90 3.59 9.86
CA LYS A 23 7.07 3.04 9.16
C LYS A 23 7.69 4.04 8.18
N VAL A 24 6.87 4.78 7.44
CA VAL A 24 7.35 5.83 6.52
C VAL A 24 8.08 6.93 7.28
N PHE A 25 7.52 7.43 8.38
CA PHE A 25 8.22 8.46 9.16
C PHE A 25 9.51 7.95 9.79
N LYS A 26 9.53 6.71 10.29
CA LYS A 26 10.76 6.10 10.81
C LYS A 26 11.85 6.02 9.73
N MET A 27 11.49 5.64 8.51
CA MET A 27 12.40 5.59 7.37
C MET A 27 12.92 6.99 7.02
N LEU A 28 12.04 7.98 6.90
CA LEU A 28 12.43 9.35 6.55
C LEU A 28 13.32 10.01 7.61
N LEU A 29 13.12 9.70 8.89
CA LEU A 29 14.00 10.14 9.99
C LEU A 29 15.38 9.50 9.88
N ALA A 30 15.45 8.19 9.59
CA ALA A 30 16.70 7.48 9.44
C ALA A 30 17.52 7.99 8.23
N GLU A 31 16.85 8.47 7.19
CA GLU A 31 17.47 9.10 6.01
C GLU A 31 17.70 10.61 6.17
N GLU A 32 17.45 11.19 7.35
CA GLU A 32 17.57 12.62 7.65
C GLU A 32 16.79 13.55 6.69
N ARG A 33 15.76 13.01 6.02
CA ARG A 33 14.89 13.76 5.10
C ARG A 33 13.87 14.62 5.84
N VAL A 34 13.60 14.28 7.10
CA VAL A 34 12.72 15.01 8.00
C VAL A 34 13.33 15.03 9.41
N THR A 35 12.93 16.01 10.20
CA THR A 35 13.29 16.13 11.62
C THR A 35 12.20 15.56 12.51
N ALA A 36 12.54 15.17 13.75
CA ALA A 36 11.58 14.71 14.75
C ALA A 36 10.43 15.71 14.96
N LYS A 37 10.77 17.01 15.03
CA LYS A 37 9.78 18.10 15.17
C LYS A 37 8.82 18.22 13.99
N GLN A 38 9.27 17.93 12.76
CA GLN A 38 8.39 17.88 11.59
C GLN A 38 7.44 16.68 11.67
N VAL A 39 7.95 15.51 12.08
CA VAL A 39 7.13 14.30 12.25
C VAL A 39 6.06 14.50 13.32
N GLU A 40 6.39 15.10 14.47
CA GLU A 40 5.40 15.43 15.51
C GLU A 40 4.24 16.28 14.98
N LYS A 41 4.55 17.34 14.21
CA LYS A 41 3.53 18.19 13.60
C LYS A 41 2.65 17.42 12.60
N LEU A 42 3.26 16.55 11.80
CA LEU A 42 2.53 15.73 10.83
C LEU A 42 1.65 14.68 11.52
N LEU A 43 2.08 14.12 12.65
CA LEU A 43 1.28 13.18 13.44
C LEU A 43 0.12 13.87 14.18
N ALA A 44 0.28 15.12 14.59
CA ALA A 44 -0.75 15.92 15.26
C ALA A 44 -1.83 16.46 14.30
N SER A 45 -1.62 16.38 12.98
CA SER A 45 -2.60 16.80 12.00
C SER A 45 -3.86 15.94 12.06
N LYS A 46 -5.04 16.60 12.07
CA LYS A 46 -6.36 15.96 12.02
C LYS A 46 -6.53 15.04 10.81
N HIS A 47 -5.84 15.35 9.71
CA HIS A 47 -5.78 14.50 8.53
C HIS A 47 -4.38 13.92 8.44
N SER A 48 -4.28 12.59 8.49
CA SER A 48 -2.97 11.90 8.44
C SER A 48 -2.22 12.19 7.14
N GLY A 49 -2.92 12.51 6.05
CA GLY A 49 -2.35 12.61 4.71
C GLY A 49 -2.00 11.23 4.10
N PHE A 50 -2.23 10.16 4.84
CA PHE A 50 -2.03 8.78 4.42
C PHE A 50 -3.40 8.11 4.22
N SER A 51 -3.54 7.36 3.13
CA SER A 51 -4.70 6.50 2.90
C SER A 51 -4.20 5.10 2.56
N VAL A 52 -4.90 4.10 3.09
CA VAL A 52 -4.77 2.71 2.64
C VAL A 52 -6.05 2.38 1.92
N TYR A 53 -5.94 2.18 0.61
CA TYR A 53 -7.06 1.75 -0.21
C TYR A 53 -7.09 0.23 -0.26
N HIS A 54 -8.15 -0.35 0.31
CA HIS A 54 -8.52 -1.73 0.10
C HIS A 54 -9.70 -1.74 -0.88
N ALA A 55 -9.42 -2.11 -2.13
CA ALA A 55 -10.48 -2.31 -3.12
C ALA A 55 -11.42 -3.44 -2.67
N GLU A 56 -12.54 -3.64 -3.38
CA GLU A 56 -13.35 -4.84 -3.18
C GLU A 56 -12.47 -6.10 -3.26
N LYS A 57 -12.71 -7.00 -2.30
CA LYS A 57 -11.97 -8.25 -2.20
C LYS A 57 -12.20 -9.05 -3.47
N VAL A 58 -11.12 -9.39 -4.16
CA VAL A 58 -11.17 -10.35 -5.27
C VAL A 58 -11.28 -11.74 -4.68
N ASP A 59 -12.43 -12.39 -4.89
CA ASP A 59 -12.63 -13.77 -4.47
C ASP A 59 -11.72 -14.72 -5.27
N ALA A 60 -11.29 -15.82 -4.66
CA ALA A 60 -10.46 -16.81 -5.33
C ALA A 60 -11.19 -17.46 -6.53
N GLU A 61 -12.52 -17.58 -6.44
CA GLU A 61 -13.35 -18.14 -7.50
C GLU A 61 -13.73 -17.08 -8.55
N ASP A 62 -13.57 -15.78 -8.26
CA ASP A 62 -13.84 -14.70 -9.22
C ASP A 62 -12.75 -14.63 -10.30
N LYS A 63 -12.98 -15.38 -11.39
CA LYS A 63 -12.09 -15.39 -12.55
C LYS A 63 -11.88 -13.99 -13.16
N LYS A 64 -12.92 -13.18 -13.26
CA LYS A 64 -12.85 -11.85 -13.90
C LYS A 64 -12.07 -10.87 -13.02
N GLY A 65 -12.33 -10.86 -11.71
CA GLY A 65 -11.56 -10.11 -10.74
C GLY A 65 -10.08 -10.50 -10.73
N ARG A 66 -9.78 -11.80 -10.80
CA ARG A 66 -8.40 -12.31 -10.90
C ARG A 66 -7.70 -11.88 -12.18
N GLU A 67 -8.38 -11.95 -13.33
CA GLU A 67 -7.84 -11.50 -14.63
C GLU A 67 -7.55 -9.99 -14.64
N HIS A 68 -8.48 -9.18 -14.11
CA HIS A 68 -8.26 -7.73 -13.96
C HIS A 68 -7.08 -7.43 -13.03
N LEU A 69 -6.97 -8.12 -11.89
CA LEU A 69 -5.87 -7.97 -10.95
C LEU A 69 -4.52 -8.35 -11.59
N ALA A 70 -4.46 -9.48 -12.29
CA ALA A 70 -3.28 -9.91 -13.02
C ALA A 70 -2.90 -8.90 -14.11
N GLY A 71 -3.89 -8.38 -14.85
CA GLY A 71 -3.71 -7.32 -15.83
C GLY A 71 -3.15 -6.03 -15.22
N TYR A 72 -3.63 -5.61 -14.05
CA TYR A 72 -3.10 -4.44 -13.33
C TYR A 72 -1.63 -4.63 -12.95
N ILE A 73 -1.28 -5.77 -12.37
CA ILE A 73 0.10 -6.09 -11.96
C ILE A 73 1.04 -6.11 -13.18
N LEU A 74 0.64 -6.78 -14.27
CA LEU A 74 1.43 -6.90 -15.49
C LEU A 74 1.55 -5.57 -16.25
N SER A 75 0.48 -4.77 -16.30
CA SER A 75 0.49 -3.47 -16.97
C SER A 75 1.37 -2.45 -16.23
N ARG A 76 1.42 -2.49 -14.90
CA ARG A 76 2.34 -1.66 -14.11
C ARG A 76 3.80 -2.00 -14.42
N ARG A 77 4.13 -3.29 -14.55
CA ARG A 77 5.46 -3.77 -14.94
C ARG A 77 5.91 -3.35 -16.35
N ARG A 78 4.98 -3.08 -17.27
CA ARG A 78 5.30 -2.61 -18.63
C ARG A 78 5.62 -1.11 -18.69
N ARG A 79 5.08 -0.29 -17.79
CA ARG A 79 5.40 1.14 -17.71
C ARG A 79 6.81 1.40 -17.18
N ASP A 80 7.30 0.56 -16.27
CA ASP A 80 8.65 0.71 -15.72
C ASP A 80 9.77 0.39 -16.73
N ARG A 81 9.48 -0.38 -17.80
CA ARG A 81 10.45 -0.69 -18.87
C ARG A 81 10.56 0.38 -19.95
N LYS A 82 9.56 1.26 -20.12
CA LYS A 82 9.58 2.32 -21.15
C LYS A 82 10.30 3.60 -20.70
N LYS A 83 10.81 3.64 -19.46
CA LYS A 83 11.57 4.77 -18.90
C LYS A 83 13.08 4.50 -18.79
N LYS A 84 13.60 3.48 -19.47
CA LYS A 84 15.03 3.17 -19.52
C LYS A 84 15.56 3.40 -20.94
#